data_AF-A0A1M6Q892-F1
#
_entry.id   AF-A0A1M6Q892-F1
#
_cell.length_a   1.000
_cell.length_b   1.000
_cell.length_c   1.000
_cell.angle_alpha   90.00
_cell.angle_beta   90.00
_cell.angle_gamma   90.00
#
_symmetry.space_group_name_H-M   'P 1'
#
loop_
_entity.id
_entity.type
_entity.pdbx_description
1 polymer ?
#
loop_
_entity_poly.entity_id
_entity_poly.type
_entity_poly.pdbx_seq_one_letter_code
_entity_poly.pdbx_strand_id
1 'polypeptide(L)'
;MKPELTLNEVNDYIKHLKSFIYDISICISNIEQIIKSQNEGLLLKPIEGFIGHYVYLSYSNCVINCYKIFKKGESWSILKLCNKIENSDFNKELRELIESNEKTTDSGGSIKSKAEFIQIVSVIRAYIDEQSAILEKVNNRRLKFYAHSDKDASDFQPETLSDLKVVKDLAIAVFHKINEGLTGVHFMFEINIASIDSVLEDRKLVDEYWQKIGSKT
;
A
#
# COMPACT_ATOMS: atom_id res chain seq x y z
N MET A 1 1.41 4.19 -35.28
CA MET A 1 2.51 3.69 -34.43
C MET A 1 1.87 3.14 -33.16
N LYS A 2 2.16 1.91 -32.75
CA LYS A 2 1.70 1.43 -31.44
C LYS A 2 2.38 2.26 -30.34
N PRO A 3 1.70 2.56 -29.23
CA PRO A 3 2.35 3.20 -28.09
C PRO A 3 3.49 2.29 -27.59
N GLU A 4 4.61 2.89 -27.19
CA GLU A 4 5.71 2.16 -26.55
C GLU A 4 5.64 2.33 -25.04
N LEU A 5 5.95 1.25 -24.31
CA LEU A 5 6.19 1.25 -22.86
C LEU A 5 7.70 1.33 -22.62
N THR A 6 8.13 2.32 -21.86
CA THR A 6 9.55 2.54 -21.55
C THR A 6 9.96 1.93 -20.21
N LEU A 7 11.24 1.60 -20.08
CA LEU A 7 11.81 1.15 -18.81
C LEU A 7 11.64 2.20 -17.70
N ASN A 8 11.81 3.49 -18.03
CA ASN A 8 11.60 4.59 -17.08
C ASN A 8 10.16 4.64 -16.56
N GLU A 9 9.16 4.51 -17.43
CA GLU A 9 7.76 4.46 -16.99
C GLU A 9 7.52 3.27 -16.04
N VAL A 10 8.03 2.08 -16.37
CA VAL A 10 7.90 0.90 -15.52
C VAL A 10 8.55 1.14 -14.14
N ASN A 11 9.76 1.70 -14.13
CA ASN A 11 10.47 2.04 -12.89
C ASN A 11 9.71 3.09 -12.06
N ASP A 12 9.08 4.08 -12.71
CA ASP A 12 8.24 5.07 -12.02
C ASP A 12 7.02 4.40 -11.37
N TYR A 13 6.34 3.48 -12.08
CA TYR A 13 5.25 2.70 -11.48
C TYR A 13 5.73 1.91 -10.26
N ILE A 14 6.87 1.22 -10.35
CA ILE A 14 7.43 0.43 -9.24
C ILE A 14 7.78 1.34 -8.06
N LYS A 15 8.41 2.47 -8.31
CA LYS A 15 8.77 3.47 -7.29
C LYS A 15 7.53 4.01 -6.58
N HIS A 16 6.50 4.39 -7.32
CA HIS A 16 5.25 4.90 -6.75
C HIS A 16 4.49 3.81 -5.98
N LEU A 17 4.40 2.60 -6.52
CA LEU A 17 3.78 1.47 -5.84
C LEU A 17 4.47 1.17 -4.51
N LYS A 18 5.81 1.14 -4.50
CA LYS A 18 6.61 0.99 -3.27
C LYS A 18 6.29 2.08 -2.25
N SER A 19 6.21 3.34 -2.67
CA SER A 19 5.85 4.46 -1.79
C SER A 19 4.45 4.28 -1.19
N PHE A 20 3.46 3.91 -1.99
CA PHE A 20 2.10 3.71 -1.49
C PHE A 20 2.02 2.53 -0.52
N ILE A 21 2.70 1.43 -0.81
CA ILE A 21 2.76 0.27 0.09
C ILE A 21 3.38 0.68 1.43
N TYR A 22 4.47 1.45 1.42
CA TYR A 22 5.07 1.96 2.65
C TYR A 22 4.11 2.80 3.48
N ASP A 23 3.46 3.78 2.85
CA ASP A 23 2.50 4.65 3.55
C ASP A 23 1.36 3.85 4.18
N ILE A 24 0.77 2.91 3.42
CA ILE A 24 -0.30 2.05 3.92
C ILE A 24 0.18 1.25 5.12
N SER A 25 1.39 0.69 5.02
CA SER A 25 1.91 -0.21 6.03
C SER A 25 2.32 0.51 7.31
N ILE A 26 2.87 1.73 7.22
CA ILE A 26 3.12 2.61 8.38
C ILE A 26 1.79 2.94 9.06
N CYS A 27 0.79 3.37 8.30
CA CYS A 27 -0.52 3.70 8.85
C CYS A 27 -1.19 2.51 9.54
N ILE A 28 -1.15 1.32 8.94
CA ILE A 28 -1.68 0.09 9.56
C ILE A 28 -0.93 -0.21 10.86
N SER A 29 0.41 -0.23 10.82
CA SER A 29 1.24 -0.53 12.01
C SER A 29 0.92 0.42 13.16
N ASN A 30 0.82 1.72 12.88
CA ASN A 30 0.56 2.71 13.91
C ASN A 30 -0.86 2.57 14.49
N ILE A 31 -1.87 2.26 13.66
CA ILE A 31 -3.23 1.98 14.15
C ILE A 31 -3.22 0.75 15.07
N GLU A 32 -2.52 -0.33 14.69
CA GLU A 32 -2.42 -1.55 15.50
C GLU A 32 -1.73 -1.30 16.84
N GLN A 33 -0.63 -0.56 16.83
CA GLN A 33 0.08 -0.18 18.06
C GLN A 33 -0.82 0.64 18.99
N ILE A 34 -1.57 1.60 18.45
CA ILE A 34 -2.54 2.40 19.23
C ILE A 34 -3.61 1.50 19.84
N ILE A 35 -4.23 0.61 19.06
CA ILE A 35 -5.24 -0.34 19.56
C ILE A 35 -4.66 -1.21 20.67
N LYS A 36 -3.45 -1.73 20.48
CA LYS A 36 -2.75 -2.53 21.49
C LYS A 36 -2.53 -1.74 22.78
N SER A 37 -1.99 -0.52 22.69
CA SER A 37 -1.79 0.34 23.86
C SER A 37 -3.10 0.71 24.58
N GLN A 38 -4.20 0.85 23.84
CA GLN A 38 -5.54 1.09 24.39
C GLN A 38 -6.00 -0.11 25.23
N ASN A 39 -5.85 -1.32 24.68
CA ASN A 39 -6.19 -2.57 25.37
C ASN A 39 -5.32 -2.84 26.60
N GLU A 40 -4.07 -2.38 26.57
CA GLU A 40 -3.13 -2.43 27.70
C GLU A 40 -3.38 -1.33 28.75
N GLY A 41 -4.36 -0.43 28.53
CA GLY A 41 -4.71 0.65 29.46
C GLY A 41 -3.71 1.80 29.49
N LEU A 42 -2.86 1.94 28.46
CA LEU A 42 -1.76 2.90 28.42
C LEU A 42 -2.16 4.29 27.88
N LEU A 43 -3.39 4.48 27.39
CA LEU A 43 -3.87 5.73 26.77
C LEU A 43 -4.67 6.60 27.78
N LEU A 44 -4.21 7.83 28.05
CA LEU A 44 -4.86 8.80 28.94
C LEU A 44 -5.81 9.75 28.18
N LYS A 45 -6.86 10.24 28.87
CA LYS A 45 -7.86 11.20 28.34
C LYS A 45 -7.30 12.44 27.60
N PRO A 46 -6.21 13.11 28.02
CA PRO A 46 -5.75 14.34 27.36
C PRO A 46 -5.24 14.14 25.93
N ILE A 47 -4.80 12.93 25.56
CA ILE A 47 -4.35 12.60 24.21
C ILE A 47 -5.42 11.86 23.40
N GLU A 48 -6.55 11.50 24.00
CA GLU A 48 -7.62 10.72 23.37
C GLU A 48 -8.13 11.38 22.09
N GLY A 49 -8.30 12.71 22.11
CA GLY A 49 -8.70 13.49 20.93
C GLY A 49 -7.64 13.49 19.82
N PHE A 50 -6.35 13.61 20.19
CA PHE A 50 -5.25 13.56 19.23
C PHE A 50 -5.13 12.17 18.59
N ILE A 51 -5.15 11.11 19.41
CA ILE A 51 -5.03 9.72 18.95
C ILE A 51 -6.22 9.35 18.06
N GLY A 52 -7.44 9.72 18.44
CA GLY A 52 -8.61 9.51 17.60
C GLY A 52 -8.48 10.19 16.24
N HIS A 53 -8.00 11.43 16.20
CA HIS A 53 -7.74 12.13 14.94
C HIS A 53 -6.61 11.48 14.12
N TYR A 54 -5.53 11.07 14.77
CA TYR A 54 -4.40 10.41 14.12
C TYR A 54 -4.78 9.06 13.52
N VAL A 55 -5.59 8.25 14.23
CA VAL A 55 -6.16 7.00 13.70
C VAL A 55 -7.03 7.30 12.49
N TYR A 56 -7.91 8.30 12.57
CA TYR A 56 -8.76 8.70 11.43
C TYR A 56 -7.93 9.11 10.21
N LEU A 57 -6.88 9.92 10.39
CA LEU A 57 -5.98 10.34 9.32
C LEU A 57 -5.22 9.16 8.72
N SER A 58 -4.65 8.30 9.57
CA SER A 58 -3.92 7.10 9.13
C SER A 58 -4.82 6.18 8.30
N TYR A 59 -6.04 5.97 8.78
CA TYR A 59 -7.03 5.16 8.11
C TYR A 59 -7.44 5.76 6.75
N SER A 60 -7.69 7.08 6.71
CA SER A 60 -8.00 7.80 5.47
C SER A 60 -6.85 7.71 4.46
N ASN A 61 -5.61 7.80 4.92
CA ASN A 61 -4.42 7.69 4.08
C ASN A 61 -4.28 6.27 3.48
N CYS A 62 -4.53 5.22 4.28
CA CYS A 62 -4.59 3.84 3.77
C CYS A 62 -5.61 3.72 2.63
N VAL A 63 -6.85 4.18 2.85
CA VAL A 63 -7.94 4.10 1.85
C VAL A 63 -7.57 4.84 0.57
N ILE A 64 -7.01 6.06 0.68
CA ILE A 64 -6.59 6.86 -0.47
C ILE A 64 -5.49 6.17 -1.26
N ASN A 65 -4.47 5.63 -0.60
CA ASN A 65 -3.35 4.98 -1.28
C ASN A 65 -3.77 3.63 -1.89
N CYS A 66 -4.58 2.82 -1.21
CA CYS A 66 -5.20 1.63 -1.79
C CYS A 66 -6.01 1.96 -3.05
N TYR A 67 -6.82 3.04 -3.00
CA TYR A 67 -7.58 3.52 -4.14
C TYR A 67 -6.68 3.91 -5.33
N LYS A 68 -5.60 4.67 -5.09
CA LYS A 68 -4.62 5.06 -6.12
C LYS A 68 -3.98 3.87 -6.82
N ILE A 69 -3.68 2.81 -6.06
CA ILE A 69 -3.06 1.59 -6.60
C ILE A 69 -4.03 0.84 -7.53
N PHE A 70 -5.28 0.64 -7.12
CA PHE A 70 -6.17 -0.31 -7.81
C PHE A 70 -7.24 0.32 -8.70
N LYS A 71 -7.52 1.63 -8.59
CA LYS A 71 -8.53 2.27 -9.44
C LYS A 71 -7.98 2.60 -10.83
N LYS A 72 -8.59 2.03 -11.87
CA LYS A 72 -8.24 2.24 -13.29
C LYS A 72 -8.08 3.70 -13.73
N GLY A 73 -8.78 4.65 -13.10
CA GLY A 73 -8.69 6.08 -13.42
C GLY A 73 -7.39 6.76 -12.95
N GLU A 74 -6.72 6.19 -11.95
CA GLU A 74 -5.59 6.82 -11.26
C GLU A 74 -4.28 6.67 -12.04
N SER A 75 -3.43 7.71 -12.03
CA SER A 75 -2.21 7.77 -12.87
C SER A 75 -1.27 6.60 -12.67
N TRP A 76 -1.11 6.17 -11.42
CA TRP A 76 -0.17 5.11 -11.01
C TRP A 76 -0.86 3.79 -10.71
N SER A 77 -2.04 3.56 -11.30
CA SER A 77 -2.79 2.33 -11.07
C SER A 77 -2.10 1.12 -11.70
N ILE A 78 -2.06 0.01 -10.96
CA ILE A 78 -1.62 -1.30 -11.46
C ILE A 78 -2.40 -1.70 -12.71
N LEU A 79 -3.71 -1.41 -12.76
CA LEU A 79 -4.54 -1.73 -13.93
C LEU A 79 -4.10 -0.96 -15.18
N LYS A 80 -3.61 0.28 -15.04
CA LYS A 80 -3.06 1.04 -16.17
C LYS A 80 -1.74 0.44 -16.65
N LEU A 81 -0.86 0.05 -15.73
CA LEU A 81 0.38 -0.64 -16.09
C LEU A 81 0.11 -1.97 -16.80
N CYS A 82 -0.80 -2.79 -16.28
CA CYS A 82 -1.23 -4.05 -16.89
C CYS A 82 -1.74 -3.82 -18.33
N ASN A 83 -2.64 -2.85 -18.53
CA ASN A 83 -3.13 -2.50 -19.86
C ASN A 83 -1.99 -2.06 -20.80
N LYS A 84 -1.02 -1.29 -20.31
CA LYS A 84 0.14 -0.88 -21.12
C LYS A 84 1.02 -2.08 -21.50
N ILE A 85 1.31 -2.98 -20.58
CA ILE A 85 2.14 -4.17 -20.85
C ILE A 85 1.50 -5.04 -21.95
N GLU A 86 0.18 -5.23 -21.91
CA GLU A 86 -0.56 -6.04 -22.89
C GLU A 86 -0.62 -5.38 -24.29
N ASN A 87 -0.77 -4.06 -24.35
CA ASN A 87 -1.15 -3.37 -25.59
C ASN A 87 -0.03 -2.55 -26.24
N SER A 88 1.07 -2.28 -25.54
CA SER A 88 2.20 -1.50 -26.03
C SER A 88 3.33 -2.38 -26.55
N ASP A 89 4.16 -1.85 -27.43
CA ASP A 89 5.48 -2.42 -27.71
C ASP A 89 6.49 -1.95 -26.65
N PHE A 90 7.58 -2.69 -26.48
CA PHE A 90 8.60 -2.33 -25.49
C PHE A 90 9.67 -1.47 -26.16
N ASN A 91 10.08 -0.39 -25.50
CA ASN A 91 11.22 0.39 -25.98
C ASN A 91 12.50 -0.47 -25.98
N LYS A 92 13.56 0.05 -26.61
CA LYS A 92 14.83 -0.66 -26.73
C LYS A 92 15.39 -1.08 -25.36
N GLU A 93 15.41 -0.17 -24.39
CA GLU A 93 15.98 -0.42 -23.06
C GLU A 93 15.24 -1.52 -22.29
N LEU A 94 13.90 -1.52 -22.32
CA LEU A 94 13.08 -2.53 -21.66
C LEU A 94 13.25 -3.90 -22.32
N ARG A 95 13.38 -3.95 -23.66
CA ARG A 95 13.70 -5.19 -24.38
C ARG A 95 15.06 -5.73 -23.98
N GLU A 96 16.09 -4.89 -24.00
CA GLU A 96 17.46 -5.28 -23.63
C GLU A 96 17.53 -5.79 -22.18
N LEU A 97 16.78 -5.19 -21.26
CA LEU A 97 16.67 -5.69 -19.88
C LEU A 97 16.08 -7.11 -19.83
N ILE A 98 14.94 -7.34 -20.49
CA ILE A 98 14.27 -8.65 -20.51
C ILE A 98 15.14 -9.71 -21.20
N GLU A 99 15.81 -9.36 -22.31
CA GLU A 99 16.74 -10.25 -23.00
C GLU A 99 17.99 -10.56 -22.16
N SER A 100 18.44 -9.63 -21.30
CA SER A 100 19.55 -9.89 -20.38
C SER A 100 19.17 -10.90 -19.29
N ASN A 101 17.91 -10.92 -18.86
CA ASN A 101 17.39 -11.90 -17.90
C ASN A 101 17.31 -13.32 -18.50
N GLU A 102 17.25 -13.46 -19.83
CA GLU A 102 17.29 -14.77 -20.49
C GLU A 102 18.64 -15.46 -20.30
N LYS A 103 19.72 -14.67 -20.22
CA LYS A 103 21.11 -15.14 -20.09
C LYS A 103 21.47 -15.56 -18.66
N THR A 104 20.68 -15.16 -17.66
CA THR A 104 20.85 -15.60 -16.27
C THR A 104 20.16 -16.94 -16.05
N THR A 105 20.94 -18.00 -15.80
CA THR A 105 20.45 -19.38 -15.59
C THR A 105 19.82 -19.60 -14.22
N ASP A 106 20.09 -18.73 -13.24
CA ASP A 106 19.92 -19.07 -11.82
C ASP A 106 18.79 -18.30 -11.10
N SER A 107 18.15 -17.31 -11.72
CA SER A 107 17.06 -16.56 -11.10
C SER A 107 15.69 -17.11 -11.52
N GLY A 108 15.15 -18.05 -10.75
CA GLY A 108 13.82 -18.66 -10.95
C GLY A 108 12.61 -17.70 -10.89
N GLY A 109 12.83 -16.39 -10.91
CA GLY A 109 11.80 -15.35 -10.84
C GLY A 109 11.90 -14.24 -11.89
N SER A 110 12.92 -14.23 -12.76
CA SER A 110 13.10 -13.15 -13.75
C SER A 110 12.23 -13.35 -15.01
N ILE A 111 11.70 -12.25 -15.54
CA ILE A 111 10.96 -12.17 -16.80
C ILE A 111 11.95 -12.22 -17.96
N LYS A 112 11.81 -13.25 -18.81
CA LYS A 112 12.69 -13.53 -19.95
C LYS A 112 12.07 -13.19 -21.29
N SER A 113 10.77 -12.92 -21.32
CA SER A 113 10.10 -12.51 -22.56
C SER A 113 8.89 -11.62 -22.32
N LYS A 114 8.43 -10.93 -23.38
CA LYS A 114 7.15 -10.21 -23.37
C LYS A 114 5.97 -11.14 -23.07
N ALA A 115 6.02 -12.38 -23.56
CA ALA A 115 4.97 -13.36 -23.31
C ALA A 115 4.88 -13.72 -21.82
N GLU A 116 6.02 -13.92 -21.16
CA GLU A 116 6.06 -14.12 -19.70
C GLU A 116 5.55 -12.90 -18.93
N PHE A 117 5.90 -11.67 -19.37
CA PHE A 117 5.39 -10.47 -18.73
C PHE A 117 3.85 -10.38 -18.85
N ILE A 118 3.29 -10.73 -20.00
CA ILE A 118 1.83 -10.82 -20.21
C ILE A 118 1.22 -11.91 -19.31
N GLN A 119 1.89 -13.05 -19.13
CA GLN A 119 1.42 -14.09 -18.22
C GLN A 119 1.38 -13.60 -16.77
N ILE A 120 2.38 -12.84 -16.33
CA ILE A 120 2.38 -12.19 -15.01
C ILE A 120 1.21 -11.21 -14.89
N VAL A 121 0.91 -10.42 -15.94
CA VAL A 121 -0.27 -9.54 -15.94
C VAL A 121 -1.55 -10.35 -15.76
N SER A 122 -1.70 -11.50 -16.41
CA SER A 122 -2.87 -12.37 -16.22
C SER A 122 -3.00 -12.85 -14.77
N VAL A 123 -1.90 -13.21 -14.12
CA VAL A 123 -1.89 -13.60 -12.70
C VAL A 123 -2.27 -12.41 -11.80
N ILE A 124 -1.72 -11.23 -12.07
CA ILE A 124 -2.04 -10.00 -11.31
C ILE A 124 -3.54 -9.68 -11.42
N ARG A 125 -4.13 -9.81 -12.61
CA ARG A 125 -5.58 -9.60 -12.80
C ARG A 125 -6.40 -10.58 -11.99
N ALA A 126 -6.03 -11.87 -11.98
CA ALA A 126 -6.70 -12.87 -11.17
C ALA A 126 -6.66 -12.52 -9.67
N TYR A 127 -5.49 -12.12 -9.15
CA TYR A 127 -5.37 -11.69 -7.75
C TYR A 127 -6.23 -10.47 -7.42
N ILE A 128 -6.35 -9.51 -8.35
CA ILE A 128 -7.23 -8.33 -8.19
C ILE A 128 -8.70 -8.73 -8.19
N ASP A 129 -9.10 -9.62 -9.11
CA ASP A 129 -10.48 -10.07 -9.25
C ASP A 129 -10.95 -10.86 -8.02
N GLU A 130 -10.08 -11.71 -7.46
CA GLU A 130 -10.31 -12.44 -6.20
C GLU A 130 -10.62 -11.51 -5.02
N GLN A 131 -10.06 -10.29 -5.02
CA GLN A 131 -10.24 -9.30 -3.94
C GLN A 131 -11.20 -8.17 -4.33
N SER A 132 -11.94 -8.31 -5.44
CA SER A 132 -12.80 -7.27 -6.01
C SER A 132 -13.81 -6.69 -5.02
N ALA A 133 -14.45 -7.53 -4.19
CA ALA A 133 -15.40 -7.09 -3.18
C ALA A 133 -14.77 -6.17 -2.12
N ILE A 134 -13.53 -6.47 -1.69
CA ILE A 134 -12.80 -5.62 -0.72
C ILE A 134 -12.38 -4.30 -1.39
N LEU A 135 -11.90 -4.37 -2.64
CA LEU A 135 -11.52 -3.19 -3.41
C LEU A 135 -12.71 -2.25 -3.67
N GLU A 136 -13.91 -2.80 -3.82
CA GLU A 136 -15.14 -2.02 -3.95
C GLU A 136 -15.47 -1.26 -2.65
N LYS A 137 -15.33 -1.88 -1.47
CA LYS A 137 -15.48 -1.17 -0.19
C LYS A 137 -14.54 0.02 -0.08
N VAL A 138 -13.26 -0.17 -0.40
CA VAL A 138 -12.24 0.90 -0.42
C VAL A 138 -12.61 2.02 -1.37
N ASN A 139 -13.09 1.68 -2.58
CA ASN A 139 -13.55 2.65 -3.57
C ASN A 139 -14.72 3.49 -3.02
N ASN A 140 -15.71 2.84 -2.42
CA ASN A 140 -16.89 3.51 -1.88
C ASN A 140 -16.51 4.43 -0.70
N ARG A 141 -15.61 3.99 0.17
CA ARG A 141 -15.08 4.82 1.26
C ARG A 141 -14.32 6.04 0.76
N ARG A 142 -13.43 5.87 -0.22
CA ARG A 142 -12.70 7.00 -0.83
C ARG A 142 -13.68 8.01 -1.42
N LEU A 143 -14.69 7.54 -2.16
CA LEU A 143 -15.71 8.42 -2.72
C LEU A 143 -16.42 9.22 -1.63
N LYS A 144 -16.73 8.62 -0.47
CA LYS A 144 -17.31 9.34 0.67
C LYS A 144 -16.39 10.38 1.31
N PHE A 145 -15.09 10.12 1.40
CA PHE A 145 -14.15 11.14 1.91
C PHE A 145 -14.12 12.40 1.04
N TYR A 146 -14.32 12.25 -0.27
CA TYR A 146 -14.29 13.36 -1.24
C TYR A 146 -15.66 13.91 -1.63
N ALA A 147 -16.73 13.13 -1.50
CA ALA A 147 -18.08 13.60 -1.72
C ALA A 147 -18.45 14.49 -0.55
N HIS A 148 -18.32 15.80 -0.74
CA HIS A 148 -19.01 16.76 0.09
C HIS A 148 -20.52 16.51 -0.07
N SER A 149 -21.12 15.75 0.86
CA SER A 149 -22.57 15.75 1.09
C SER A 149 -23.46 14.87 0.18
N ASP A 150 -23.01 13.69 -0.28
CA ASP A 150 -23.99 12.70 -0.80
C ASP A 150 -24.74 12.06 0.37
N LYS A 151 -25.89 12.65 0.72
CA LYS A 151 -26.79 12.21 1.80
C LYS A 151 -27.42 10.83 1.53
N ASP A 152 -27.42 10.37 0.28
CA ASP A 152 -28.09 9.13 -0.14
C ASP A 152 -27.18 7.89 -0.12
N ALA A 153 -25.91 8.04 0.28
CA ALA A 153 -25.03 6.90 0.45
C ALA A 153 -25.28 6.24 1.83
N SER A 154 -26.51 5.82 2.14
CA SER A 154 -26.85 5.27 3.46
C SER A 154 -26.42 3.82 3.68
N ASP A 155 -26.27 3.01 2.62
CA ASP A 155 -26.17 1.55 2.77
C ASP A 155 -24.91 0.94 2.16
N PHE A 156 -23.73 1.32 2.66
CA PHE A 156 -22.50 0.58 2.34
C PHE A 156 -21.82 0.07 3.61
N GLN A 157 -21.34 -1.17 3.55
CA GLN A 157 -20.47 -1.73 4.57
C GLN A 157 -19.07 -1.13 4.38
N PRO A 158 -18.56 -0.31 5.31
CA PRO A 158 -17.21 0.20 5.22
C PRO A 158 -16.21 -0.96 5.32
N GLU A 159 -15.05 -0.79 4.69
CA GLU A 159 -13.92 -1.68 4.91
C GLU A 159 -13.48 -1.66 6.37
N THR A 160 -12.82 -2.73 6.78
CA THR A 160 -12.20 -2.88 8.09
C THR A 160 -10.67 -2.70 8.00
N LEU A 161 -9.99 -2.59 9.14
CA LEU A 161 -8.52 -2.63 9.14
C LEU A 161 -7.99 -3.96 8.55
N SER A 162 -8.70 -5.07 8.74
CA SER A 162 -8.35 -6.35 8.14
C SER A 162 -8.50 -6.32 6.61
N ASP A 163 -9.56 -5.71 6.09
CA ASP A 163 -9.73 -5.50 4.66
C ASP A 163 -8.56 -4.69 4.08
N LEU A 164 -8.13 -3.62 4.75
CA LEU A 164 -6.98 -2.81 4.32
C LEU A 164 -5.67 -3.59 4.33
N LYS A 165 -5.48 -4.51 5.28
CA LYS A 165 -4.31 -5.42 5.29
C LYS A 165 -4.31 -6.35 4.08
N VAL A 166 -5.45 -6.93 3.74
CA VAL A 166 -5.58 -7.79 2.55
C VAL A 166 -5.21 -7.00 1.29
N VAL A 167 -5.68 -5.75 1.16
CA VAL A 167 -5.32 -4.89 0.02
C VAL A 167 -3.84 -4.52 0.00
N LYS A 168 -3.25 -4.25 1.17
CA LYS A 168 -1.80 -4.01 1.32
C LYS A 168 -0.99 -5.24 0.89
N ASP A 169 -1.36 -6.43 1.36
CA ASP A 169 -0.68 -7.69 1.02
C ASP A 169 -0.83 -8.02 -0.46
N LEU A 170 -2.00 -7.74 -1.06
CA LEU A 170 -2.20 -7.81 -2.51
C LEU A 170 -1.25 -6.86 -3.26
N ALA A 171 -1.12 -5.61 -2.82
CA ALA A 171 -0.21 -4.65 -3.45
C ALA A 171 1.25 -5.10 -3.35
N ILE A 172 1.67 -5.66 -2.21
CA ILE A 172 3.00 -6.26 -2.02
C ILE A 172 3.21 -7.42 -2.99
N ALA A 173 2.25 -8.35 -3.09
CA ALA A 173 2.34 -9.48 -3.99
C ALA A 173 2.48 -9.05 -5.46
N VAL A 174 1.72 -8.04 -5.89
CA VAL A 174 1.85 -7.47 -7.24
C VAL A 174 3.20 -6.79 -7.43
N PHE A 175 3.65 -5.99 -6.45
CA PHE A 175 4.97 -5.35 -6.48
C PHE A 175 6.07 -6.39 -6.69
N HIS A 176 6.06 -7.48 -5.92
CA HIS A 176 7.06 -8.54 -6.04
C HIS A 176 7.04 -9.20 -7.40
N LYS A 177 5.86 -9.54 -7.93
CA LYS A 177 5.75 -10.14 -9.28
C LYS A 177 6.36 -9.27 -10.37
N ILE A 178 6.23 -7.95 -10.27
CA ILE A 178 6.80 -7.03 -11.26
C ILE A 178 8.28 -6.76 -10.97
N ASN A 179 8.63 -6.39 -9.74
CA ASN A 179 9.98 -6.00 -9.35
C ASN A 179 10.97 -7.16 -9.43
N GLU A 180 10.65 -8.31 -8.87
CA GLU A 180 11.50 -9.50 -8.96
C GLU A 180 11.58 -10.00 -10.40
N GLY A 181 10.46 -9.91 -11.13
CA GLY A 181 10.41 -10.18 -12.56
C GLY A 181 11.45 -9.37 -13.33
N LEU A 182 11.58 -8.08 -13.03
CA LEU A 182 12.48 -7.20 -13.78
C LEU A 182 13.91 -7.19 -13.27
N THR A 183 14.10 -7.31 -11.94
CA THR A 183 15.39 -7.07 -11.29
C THR A 183 16.02 -8.32 -10.69
N GLY A 184 15.25 -9.39 -10.50
CA GLY A 184 15.66 -10.55 -9.71
C GLY A 184 15.79 -10.28 -8.21
N VAL A 185 15.44 -9.07 -7.74
CA VAL A 185 15.60 -8.65 -6.34
C VAL A 185 14.28 -8.74 -5.59
N HIS A 186 14.25 -9.55 -4.53
CA HIS A 186 13.16 -9.53 -3.55
C HIS A 186 13.30 -8.30 -2.64
N PHE A 187 12.20 -7.56 -2.45
CA PHE A 187 12.21 -6.37 -1.61
C PHE A 187 11.45 -6.61 -0.31
N MET A 188 12.08 -6.36 0.83
CA MET A 188 11.42 -6.49 2.13
C MET A 188 10.76 -5.17 2.54
N PHE A 189 9.44 -5.21 2.74
CA PHE A 189 8.68 -4.11 3.35
C PHE A 189 8.74 -4.20 4.88
N GLU A 190 9.94 -4.07 5.46
CA GLU A 190 10.12 -3.93 6.91
C GLU A 190 9.94 -2.46 7.31
N ILE A 191 9.25 -2.21 8.43
CA ILE A 191 8.83 -0.87 8.83
C ILE A 191 9.18 -0.64 10.29
N ASN A 192 10.04 0.34 10.53
CA ASN A 192 10.24 0.89 11.88
C ASN A 192 10.66 2.37 11.88
N ILE A 193 10.55 3.08 10.75
CA ILE A 193 11.14 4.43 10.60
C ILE A 193 10.17 5.55 11.04
N ALA A 194 8.87 5.25 11.13
CA ALA A 194 7.82 6.21 11.49
C ALA A 194 6.81 5.61 12.50
N SER A 195 7.32 4.77 13.40
CA SER A 195 6.52 4.14 14.46
C SER A 195 5.95 5.22 15.40
N ILE A 196 4.69 5.04 15.84
CA ILE A 196 4.11 5.88 16.89
C ILE A 196 4.74 5.58 18.26
N ASP A 197 5.57 4.53 18.38
CA ASP A 197 6.27 4.13 19.60
C ASP A 197 7.00 5.30 20.28
N SER A 198 7.71 6.17 19.55
CA SER A 198 8.40 7.32 20.16
C SER A 198 7.45 8.27 20.88
N VAL A 199 6.27 8.52 20.31
CA VAL A 199 5.21 9.34 20.91
C VAL A 199 4.61 8.63 22.13
N LEU A 200 4.56 7.30 22.13
CA LEU A 200 4.07 6.48 23.25
C LEU A 200 5.13 6.35 24.37
N GLU A 201 6.42 6.30 24.03
CA GLU A 201 7.57 6.15 24.94
C GLU A 201 7.90 7.44 25.68
N ASP A 202 7.99 8.58 24.96
CA ASP A 202 8.16 9.90 25.56
C ASP A 202 7.07 10.17 26.61
N ARG A 203 5.90 9.57 26.43
CA ARG A 203 4.77 9.68 27.34
C ARG A 203 4.88 8.80 28.59
N LYS A 204 5.48 7.61 28.54
CA LYS A 204 5.79 6.83 29.76
C LYS A 204 6.67 7.64 30.71
N LEU A 205 7.65 8.36 30.15
CA LEU A 205 8.53 9.25 30.91
C LEU A 205 7.78 10.43 31.53
N VAL A 206 6.80 11.00 30.81
CA VAL A 206 5.90 12.04 31.33
C VAL A 206 5.00 11.48 32.45
N ASP A 207 4.47 10.27 32.31
CA ASP A 207 3.64 9.63 33.33
C ASP A 207 4.43 9.33 34.62
N GLU A 208 5.67 8.85 34.50
CA GLU A 208 6.60 8.69 35.63
C GLU A 208 6.92 10.03 36.31
N TYR A 209 7.06 11.09 35.52
CA TYR A 209 7.29 12.44 36.05
C TYR A 209 6.08 12.90 36.87
N TRP A 210 4.87 12.85 36.32
CA TRP A 210 3.66 13.28 37.02
C TRP A 210 3.34 12.46 38.28
N GLN A 211 3.59 11.14 38.26
CA GLN A 211 3.47 10.30 39.45
C GLN A 211 4.44 10.72 40.56
N LYS A 212 5.69 11.08 40.21
CA LYS A 212 6.71 11.54 41.18
C LYS A 212 6.38 12.90 41.82
N ILE A 213 5.64 13.77 41.15
CA ILE A 213 5.23 15.08 41.70
C ILE A 213 3.89 14.99 42.46
N GLY A 214 2.95 14.14 42.01
CA GLY A 214 1.67 13.93 42.69
C GLY A 214 1.76 13.17 44.01
N SER A 215 2.86 12.44 44.26
CA SER A 215 3.13 11.76 45.54
C SER A 215 3.82 12.64 46.60
N LYS A 216 3.99 13.94 46.34
CA LYS A 216 4.65 14.92 47.24
C LYS A 216 3.68 15.88 47.95
N THR A 217 2.37 15.66 47.84
CA THR A 217 1.33 16.34 48.61
C THR A 217 0.64 15.36 49.55
#